data_AF-A2FYK9-F1
#
_entry.id   AF-A2FYK9-F1
#
_cell.length_a   1.000
_cell.length_b   1.000
_cell.length_c   1.000
_cell.angle_alpha   90.00
_cell.angle_beta   90.00
_cell.angle_gamma   90.00
#
_symmetry.space_group_name_H-M   'P 1'
#
loop_
_entity.id
_entity.type
_entity.pdbx_description
1 polymer ?
#
loop_
_entity_poly.entity_id
_entity_poly.type
_entity_poly.pdbx_seq_one_letter_code
_entity_poly.pdbx_strand_id
1 'polypeptide(L)'
;MEESFIISPGKDHEIARDCLVRVEGFSVISDVSDNIGKRLNIFAEINTKTRDKREVHNKIVIASLILGKDWEHEANLMFSPSDNATLTCEGPNVDVQCIYTQHEA
;
A
#
# COMPACT_ATOMS: atom_id res chain seq x y z
N MET A 1 -0.62 13.87 -10.90
CA MET A 1 -1.09 14.68 -9.75
C MET A 1 -0.86 13.85 -8.50
N GLU A 2 -0.44 14.45 -7.39
CA GLU A 2 -0.29 13.72 -6.13
C GLU A 2 -1.65 13.58 -5.46
N GLU A 3 -1.95 12.38 -4.99
CA GLU A 3 -3.20 12.00 -4.34
C GLU A 3 -2.91 11.16 -3.09
N SER A 4 -3.89 11.03 -2.20
CA SER A 4 -3.76 10.17 -1.03
C SER A 4 -5.07 9.52 -0.62
N PHE A 5 -4.97 8.35 0.02
CA PHE A 5 -6.08 7.67 0.68
C PHE A 5 -5.63 7.08 2.02
N ILE A 6 -6.61 6.74 2.86
CA ILE A 6 -6.38 6.12 4.15
C ILE A 6 -6.57 4.60 4.03
N ILE A 7 -5.59 3.86 4.53
CA ILE A 7 -5.65 2.41 4.71
C ILE A 7 -5.76 2.13 6.20
N SER A 8 -6.72 1.27 6.54
CA SER A 8 -6.96 0.82 7.90
C SER A 8 -6.88 -0.70 7.94
N PRO A 9 -6.44 -1.31 9.05
CA PRO A 9 -6.44 -2.76 9.18
C PRO A 9 -7.82 -3.37 8.92
N GLY A 10 -7.88 -4.40 8.09
CA GLY A 10 -9.12 -5.07 7.70
C GLY A 10 -9.97 -4.32 6.67
N LYS A 11 -9.49 -3.20 6.13
CA LYS A 11 -10.11 -2.49 5.01
C LYS A 11 -9.17 -2.47 3.81
N ASP A 12 -9.51 -3.27 2.81
CA ASP A 12 -8.75 -3.36 1.58
C ASP A 12 -8.98 -2.12 0.70
N HIS A 13 -7.94 -1.71 -0.02
CA HIS A 13 -8.01 -0.62 -0.99
C HIS A 13 -7.58 -1.09 -2.38
N GLU A 14 -8.50 -1.07 -3.34
CA GLU A 14 -8.19 -1.38 -4.73
C GLU A 14 -7.54 -0.18 -5.41
N ILE A 15 -6.44 -0.42 -6.12
CA ILE A 15 -5.76 0.61 -6.90
C ILE A 15 -6.48 0.77 -8.25
N ALA A 16 -6.68 2.03 -8.66
CA ALA A 16 -7.40 2.38 -9.88
C ALA A 16 -6.81 1.68 -11.12
N ARG A 17 -7.70 1.16 -11.96
CA ARG A 17 -7.35 0.56 -13.25
C ARG A 17 -7.27 1.67 -14.30
N ASP A 18 -6.46 1.45 -15.33
CA ASP A 18 -6.28 2.32 -16.52
C ASP A 18 -5.22 3.42 -16.44
N CYS A 19 -4.50 3.56 -15.33
CA CYS A 19 -3.34 4.45 -15.23
C CYS A 19 -2.13 3.77 -14.58
N LEU A 20 -0.94 4.32 -14.81
CA LEU A 20 0.25 3.91 -14.08
C LEU A 20 0.17 4.58 -12.70
N VAL A 21 0.19 3.76 -11.65
CA VAL A 21 0.15 4.24 -10.26
C VAL A 21 1.51 4.01 -9.61
N ARG A 22 2.11 5.07 -9.09
CA ARG A 22 3.31 4.98 -8.25
C ARG A 22 2.94 5.30 -6.82
N VAL A 23 3.16 4.34 -5.93
CA VAL A 23 3.06 4.55 -4.49
C VAL A 23 4.39 5.12 -4.01
N GLU A 24 4.33 6.34 -3.46
CA GLU A 24 5.49 7.13 -3.03
C GLU A 24 5.82 6.90 -1.55
N GLY A 25 4.82 6.55 -0.74
CA GLY A 25 5.07 6.30 0.67
C GLY A 25 3.82 6.14 1.52
N PHE A 26 4.09 5.90 2.80
CA PHE A 26 3.11 5.64 3.84
C PHE A 26 3.43 6.47 5.08
N SER A 27 2.41 7.07 5.69
CA SER A 27 2.56 7.86 6.91
C SER A 27 1.51 7.49 7.95
N VAL A 28 1.94 7.24 9.18
CA VAL A 28 1.06 6.98 10.32
C VAL A 28 0.40 8.31 10.71
N ILE A 29 -0.94 8.35 10.69
CA ILE A 29 -1.69 9.60 10.94
C ILE A 29 -2.56 9.53 12.21
N SER A 30 -2.72 8.35 12.82
CA SER A 30 -3.48 8.18 14.07
C SER A 30 -2.60 8.30 15.32
N ASP A 31 -3.25 8.50 16.47
CA ASP A 31 -2.63 8.29 17.78
C ASP A 31 -2.27 6.80 17.96
N VAL A 32 -1.02 6.55 18.37
CA VAL A 32 -0.46 5.21 18.54
C VAL A 32 -0.18 4.85 20.00
N SER A 33 -0.62 5.66 20.97
CA SER A 33 -0.26 5.52 22.39
C SER A 33 -0.43 4.09 22.94
N ASP A 34 -1.54 3.41 22.59
CA ASP A 34 -1.83 2.02 23.02
C ASP A 34 -1.08 0.94 22.21
N ASN A 35 -0.39 1.35 21.15
CA ASN A 35 0.23 0.49 20.15
C ASN A 35 1.73 0.74 19.97
N ILE A 36 2.34 1.59 20.80
CA ILE A 36 3.78 1.88 20.76
C ILE A 36 4.60 0.57 20.78
N GLY A 37 5.55 0.45 19.86
CA GLY A 37 6.44 -0.69 19.71
C GLY A 37 5.85 -1.87 18.94
N LYS A 38 4.54 -1.87 18.63
CA LYS A 38 3.92 -2.88 17.76
C LYS A 38 4.27 -2.59 16.30
N ARG A 39 4.23 -3.64 15.47
CA ARG A 39 4.49 -3.57 14.03
C ARG A 39 3.18 -3.53 13.26
N LEU A 40 3.13 -2.65 12.27
CA LEU A 40 2.09 -2.58 11.25
C LEU A 40 2.75 -2.86 9.89
N ASN A 41 2.17 -3.76 9.11
CA ASN A 41 2.65 -4.10 7.77
C ASN A 41 1.61 -3.71 6.74
N ILE A 42 2.08 -3.22 5.60
CA ILE A 42 1.24 -2.93 4.44
C ILE A 42 1.66 -3.88 3.34
N PHE A 43 0.68 -4.52 2.73
CA PHE A 43 0.89 -5.48 1.66
C PHE A 43 0.29 -4.95 0.37
N ALA A 44 0.90 -5.32 -0.75
CA ALA A 44 0.28 -5.30 -2.07
C ALA A 44 -0.03 -6.72 -2.50
N GLU A 45 -1.29 -6.99 -2.79
CA GLU A 45 -1.78 -8.20 -3.45
C GLU A 45 -1.98 -7.88 -4.93
N ILE A 46 -1.17 -8.50 -5.79
CA ILE A 46 -1.07 -8.18 -7.21
C ILE A 46 -1.43 -9.43 -8.00
N ASN A 47 -2.48 -9.33 -8.80
CA ASN A 47 -2.77 -10.29 -9.84
C ASN A 47 -2.27 -9.72 -11.17
N THR A 48 -1.25 -10.36 -11.74
CA THR A 48 -0.64 -9.93 -13.00
C THR A 48 -0.62 -11.07 -14.02
N LYS A 49 -0.43 -10.72 -15.30
CA LYS A 49 -0.31 -11.69 -16.40
C LYS A 49 1.12 -11.75 -16.89
N THR A 50 1.67 -12.95 -16.85
CA THR A 50 2.98 -13.21 -17.46
C THR A 50 2.86 -13.20 -18.98
N ARG A 51 4.02 -13.15 -19.66
CA ARG A 51 4.10 -13.11 -21.13
C ARG A 51 3.40 -14.29 -21.83
N ASP A 52 3.34 -15.45 -21.17
CA ASP A 52 2.67 -16.65 -21.70
C ASP A 52 1.18 -16.73 -21.34
N LYS A 53 0.60 -15.63 -20.82
CA LYS A 53 -0.80 -15.45 -20.42
C LYS A 53 -1.22 -16.19 -19.15
N ARG A 54 -0.30 -16.79 -18.39
CA ARG A 54 -0.63 -17.31 -17.06
C ARG A 54 -0.82 -16.16 -16.07
N GLU A 55 -1.83 -16.29 -15.23
CA GLU A 55 -2.07 -15.40 -14.11
C GLU A 55 -1.17 -15.79 -12.94
N VAL A 56 -0.56 -14.78 -12.32
CA VAL A 56 0.28 -14.93 -11.13
C VAL A 56 -0.29 -14.02 -10.06
N HIS A 57 -0.60 -14.62 -8.93
CA HIS A 57 -0.99 -13.93 -7.71
C HIS A 57 0.23 -13.77 -6.82
N ASN A 58 0.56 -12.53 -6.45
CA ASN A 58 1.66 -12.20 -5.54
C ASN A 58 1.12 -11.38 -4.38
N LYS A 59 1.49 -11.76 -3.14
CA LYS A 59 1.31 -10.92 -1.95
C LYS A 59 2.70 -10.52 -1.45
N ILE A 60 3.01 -9.23 -1.48
CA ILE A 60 4.30 -8.69 -1.07
C ILE A 60 4.14 -7.67 0.05
N VAL A 61 5.07 -7.66 1.01
CA VAL A 61 5.15 -6.58 2.01
C VAL A 61 5.80 -5.37 1.35
N ILE A 62 5.13 -4.24 1.36
CA ILE A 62 5.58 -3.01 0.70
C ILE A 62 5.96 -1.91 1.70
N ALA A 63 5.51 -2.03 2.95
CA ALA A 63 5.97 -1.22 4.06
C ALA A 63 5.85 -2.01 5.38
N SER A 64 6.73 -1.70 6.32
CA SER A 64 6.72 -2.23 7.69
C SER A 64 7.11 -1.12 8.65
N LEU A 65 6.18 -0.68 9.49
CA LEU A 65 6.33 0.44 10.41
C LEU A 65 6.30 -0.06 11.87
N ILE A 66 7.26 0.36 12.70
CA ILE A 66 7.21 0.18 14.16
C ILE A 66 6.58 1.42 14.78
N LEU A 67 5.37 1.27 15.32
CA LEU A 67 4.58 2.39 15.82
C LEU A 67 5.27 3.12 16.98
N GLY A 68 5.30 4.45 16.94
CA GLY A 68 6.02 5.30 17.88
C GLY A 68 7.53 5.40 17.64
N LYS A 69 8.07 4.70 16.62
CA LYS A 69 9.45 4.86 16.13
C LYS A 69 9.46 5.32 14.67
N ASP A 70 8.71 4.62 13.84
CA ASP A 70 8.58 4.88 12.41
C ASP A 70 7.22 5.54 12.18
N TRP A 71 7.25 6.80 11.75
CA TRP A 71 6.05 7.55 11.39
C TRP A 71 5.81 7.57 9.89
N GLU A 72 6.86 7.37 9.10
CA GLU A 72 6.83 7.41 7.65
C GLU A 72 7.67 6.27 7.07
N HIS A 73 7.28 5.79 5.89
CA HIS A 73 8.03 4.84 5.10
C HIS A 73 7.96 5.25 3.63
N GLU A 74 9.10 5.59 3.04
CA GLU A 74 9.18 5.80 1.60
C GLU A 74 8.93 4.48 0.87
N ALA A 75 8.06 4.54 -0.14
CA ALA A 75 7.81 3.45 -1.05
C ALA A 75 8.16 3.90 -2.46
N ASN A 76 8.64 2.98 -3.29
CA ASN A 76 8.92 3.26 -4.70
C ASN A 76 8.39 2.10 -5.53
N LEU A 77 7.10 1.81 -5.35
CA LEU A 77 6.42 0.71 -6.02
C LEU A 77 5.52 1.26 -7.12
N MET A 78 5.63 0.65 -8.30
CA MET A 78 4.81 1.00 -9.45
C MET A 78 3.87 -0.15 -9.80
N PHE A 79 2.61 0.17 -10.04
CA PHE A 79 1.60 -0.72 -10.58
C PHE A 79 1.27 -0.30 -12.01
N SER A 80 1.39 -1.23 -12.95
CA SER A 80 1.01 -0.98 -14.34
C SER A 80 -0.51 -0.92 -14.48
N PRO A 81 -1.05 -0.29 -15.53
CA PRO A 81 -2.50 -0.30 -15.81
C PRO A 81 -3.10 -1.71 -15.92
N SER A 82 -2.27 -2.72 -16.25
CA SER A 82 -2.67 -4.12 -16.36
C SER A 82 -2.61 -4.91 -15.06
N ASP A 83 -2.03 -4.36 -14.00
CA ASP A 83 -1.94 -5.02 -12.71
C ASP A 83 -3.23 -4.78 -11.93
N ASN A 84 -3.86 -5.87 -11.46
CA ASN A 84 -4.94 -5.75 -10.51
C ASN A 84 -4.34 -5.81 -9.10
N ALA A 85 -4.09 -4.63 -8.53
CA ALA A 85 -3.43 -4.46 -7.24
C ALA A 85 -4.41 -4.03 -6.15
N THR A 86 -4.35 -4.69 -5.00
CA THR A 86 -5.06 -4.34 -3.78
C THR A 86 -4.04 -4.09 -2.68
N LEU A 87 -4.14 -2.95 -2.01
CA LEU A 87 -3.36 -2.69 -0.81
C LEU A 87 -4.14 -3.11 0.42
N THR A 88 -3.47 -3.82 1.32
CA THR A 88 -4.04 -4.28 2.59
C THR A 88 -3.12 -3.91 3.74
N CYS A 89 -3.71 -3.67 4.91
CA CYS A 89 -2.99 -3.34 6.13
C CYS A 89 -3.25 -4.43 7.17
N GLU A 90 -2.17 -4.97 7.74
CA GLU A 90 -2.25 -5.96 8.82
C GLU A 90 -1.47 -5.45 10.03
N GLY A 91 -2.11 -5.46 11.20
CA GLY A 91 -1.50 -4.99 12.43
C GLY A 91 -2.50 -4.37 13.40
N PRO A 92 -2.01 -3.57 14.36
CA PRO A 92 -2.85 -2.82 15.30
C PRO A 92 -3.76 -1.84 14.56
N ASN A 93 -4.96 -1.59 15.10
CA ASN A 93 -5.97 -0.69 14.53
C ASN A 93 -5.50 0.77 14.52
N VAL A 94 -4.69 1.12 13.53
CA VAL A 94 -4.04 2.41 13.33
C VAL A 94 -4.15 2.75 11.84
N ASP A 95 -4.61 3.97 11.55
CA ASP A 95 -4.76 4.42 10.17
C ASP A 95 -3.43 4.91 9.61
N VAL A 96 -3.19 4.55 8.35
CA VAL A 96 -2.02 4.95 7.59
C VAL A 96 -2.47 5.66 6.32
N GLN A 97 -1.92 6.84 6.08
CA GLN A 97 -2.06 7.53 4.81
C GLN A 97 -1.13 6.91 3.78
N CYS A 98 -1.66 6.55 2.62
CA CYS A 98 -0.88 6.19 1.44
C CYS A 98 -0.81 7.39 0.51
N ILE A 99 0.39 7.78 0.08
CA ILE A 99 0.63 8.86 -0.89
C ILE A 99 1.01 8.20 -2.21
N TYR A 100 0.37 8.63 -3.30
CA TYR A 100 0.60 8.08 -4.62
C TYR A 100 0.46 9.13 -5.71
N THR A 101 1.07 8.84 -6.87
CA THR A 101 0.93 9.62 -8.09
C THR A 101 0.35 8.77 -9.20
N GLN A 102 -0.50 9.38 -10.03
CA GLN A 102 -1.04 8.77 -11.24
C GLN A 102 -0.45 9.42 -12.49
N HIS A 103 -0.10 8.58 -13.47
CA HIS A 103 0.33 8.99 -14.80
C HIS A 103 -0.58 8.38 -15.87
N GLU A 104 -0.95 9.19 -16.86
CA GLU A 104 -1.62 8.70 -18.06
C GLU A 104 -0.69 7.70 -18.79
N ALA A 105 -1.28 6.61 -19.28
CA ALA A 105 -0.58 5.50 -19.93
C ALA A 105 -0.16 5.82 -21.38
#